data_AF-A0A916TV80-F1
#
_entry.id   AF-A0A916TV80-F1
#
_cell.length_a   1.000
_cell.length_b   1.000
_cell.length_c   1.000
_cell.angle_alpha   90.00
_cell.angle_beta   90.00
_cell.angle_gamma   90.00
#
_symmetry.space_group_name_H-M   'P 1'
#
loop_
_entity.id
_entity.type
_entity.pdbx_description
1 polymer ?
#
loop_
_entity_poly.entity_id
_entity_poly.type
_entity_poly.pdbx_seq_one_letter_code
_entity_poly.pdbx_strand_id
1 'polypeptide(L)'
;MAEVLNELGAEVEALGEVLCRDSGFVGKHVRELQAIDLIAQKQRALAAILAAGFSDQEMRRISLDALRSRFSGFIDDSVACGEVVTDKANGESMGLWD
;
A
#
# COMPACT_ATOMS: atom_id res chain seq x y z
N MET A 1 -6.08 -3.10 -20.69
CA MET A 1 -5.09 -3.24 -19.59
C MET A 1 -5.75 -3.48 -18.24
N ALA A 2 -6.74 -2.69 -17.83
CA ALA A 2 -7.49 -2.96 -16.59
C ALA A 2 -8.10 -4.38 -16.56
N GLU A 3 -8.75 -4.81 -17.64
CA GLU A 3 -9.31 -6.16 -17.79
C GLU A 3 -8.23 -7.25 -17.64
N VAL A 4 -7.11 -7.12 -18.37
CA VAL A 4 -5.98 -8.06 -18.28
C VAL A 4 -5.42 -8.16 -16.86
N LEU A 5 -5.33 -7.06 -16.12
CA LEU A 5 -4.87 -7.09 -14.72
C LEU A 5 -5.88 -7.77 -13.79
N ASN A 6 -7.18 -7.63 -14.05
CA ASN A 6 -8.22 -8.35 -13.31
C ASN A 6 -8.17 -9.85 -13.60
N GLU A 7 -8.00 -10.24 -14.86
CA GLU A 7 -7.86 -11.64 -15.27
C GLU A 7 -6.65 -12.28 -14.59
N LEU A 8 -5.47 -11.63 -14.68
CA LEU A 8 -4.27 -12.12 -14.00
C LEU A 8 -4.43 -12.18 -12.47
N GLY A 9 -5.10 -11.19 -11.86
CA GLY A 9 -5.39 -11.23 -10.43
C GLY A 9 -6.26 -12.43 -10.03
N ALA A 10 -7.25 -12.77 -10.86
CA ALA A 10 -8.11 -13.93 -10.63
C ALA A 10 -7.35 -15.26 -10.83
N GLU A 11 -6.48 -15.35 -11.83
CA GLU A 11 -5.62 -16.54 -12.05
C GLU A 11 -4.66 -16.77 -10.89
N VAL A 12 -4.05 -15.70 -10.36
CA VAL A 12 -3.13 -15.76 -9.20
C VAL A 12 -3.87 -16.22 -7.95
N GLU A 13 -5.11 -15.75 -7.73
CA GLU A 13 -5.95 -16.25 -6.62
C GLU A 13 -6.33 -17.71 -6.78
N ALA A 14 -6.73 -18.14 -7.98
CA ALA A 14 -7.05 -19.53 -8.25
C ALA A 14 -5.85 -20.45 -7.98
N LEU A 15 -4.63 -20.00 -8.34
CA LEU A 15 -3.41 -20.70 -8.00
C LEU A 15 -3.19 -20.78 -6.48
N GLY A 16 -3.35 -19.66 -5.76
CA GLY A 16 -3.26 -19.61 -4.31
C GLY A 16 -4.26 -20.56 -3.62
N GLU A 17 -5.50 -20.61 -4.11
CA GLU A 17 -6.54 -21.50 -3.60
C GLU A 17 -6.13 -22.98 -3.75
N VAL A 18 -5.61 -23.37 -4.92
CA VAL A 18 -5.14 -24.73 -5.16
C VAL A 18 -4.00 -25.10 -4.19
N LEU A 19 -3.04 -24.21 -3.98
CA LEU A 19 -1.93 -24.44 -3.06
C LEU A 19 -2.38 -24.53 -1.60
N CYS A 20 -3.40 -23.75 -1.22
CA CYS A 20 -3.96 -23.75 0.12
C CYS A 20 -4.71 -25.04 0.49
N ARG A 21 -5.06 -25.89 -0.49
CA ARG A 21 -5.72 -27.19 -0.23
C ARG A 21 -4.78 -28.24 0.39
N ASP A 22 -3.47 -28.09 0.22
CA ASP A 22 -2.48 -28.93 0.89
C ASP A 22 -2.02 -28.27 2.20
N SER A 23 -2.52 -28.79 3.33
CA SER A 23 -2.17 -28.26 4.66
C SER A 23 -0.67 -28.40 5.01
N GLY A 24 0.01 -29.40 4.44
CA GLY A 24 1.45 -29.58 4.61
C GLY A 24 2.26 -28.55 3.83
N PHE A 25 1.78 -28.15 2.65
CA PHE A 25 2.34 -27.04 1.89
C PHE A 25 2.10 -25.71 2.59
N VAL A 26 0.86 -25.45 3.02
CA VAL A 26 0.49 -24.23 3.75
C VAL A 26 1.39 -24.02 4.95
N GLY A 27 1.51 -25.04 5.82
CA GLY A 27 2.33 -24.92 7.03
C GLY A 27 3.80 -24.59 6.78
N LYS A 28 4.35 -24.98 5.62
CA LYS A 28 5.74 -24.73 5.23
C LYS A 28 5.94 -23.41 4.48
N HIS A 29 4.89 -22.90 3.82
CA HIS A 29 4.98 -21.82 2.84
C HIS A 29 3.96 -20.69 3.08
N VAL A 30 3.55 -20.47 4.34
CA VAL A 30 2.57 -19.42 4.69
C VAL A 30 2.99 -18.05 4.16
N ARG A 31 4.27 -17.70 4.26
CA ARG A 31 4.77 -16.37 3.84
C ARG A 31 4.67 -16.19 2.32
N GLU A 32 5.02 -17.22 1.57
CA GLU A 32 4.92 -17.23 0.12
C GLU A 32 3.45 -17.16 -0.33
N LEU A 33 2.55 -17.90 0.33
CA LEU A 33 1.11 -17.83 0.08
C LEU A 33 0.53 -16.43 0.35
N GLN A 34 0.96 -15.79 1.44
CA GLN A 34 0.59 -14.39 1.73
C GLN A 34 1.11 -13.43 0.67
N ALA A 35 2.32 -13.67 0.14
CA ALA A 35 2.88 -12.86 -0.93
C ALA A 35 2.08 -13.01 -2.25
N ILE A 36 1.63 -14.23 -2.56
CA ILE A 36 0.77 -14.52 -3.72
C ILE A 36 -0.56 -13.77 -3.61
N ASP A 37 -1.23 -13.86 -2.45
CA ASP A 37 -2.47 -13.12 -2.19
C ASP A 37 -2.28 -11.60 -2.31
N LEU A 38 -1.18 -11.07 -1.74
CA LEU A 38 -0.86 -9.65 -1.85
C LEU A 38 -0.61 -9.20 -3.30
N ILE A 39 -0.03 -10.04 -4.15
CA ILE A 39 0.15 -9.74 -5.58
C ILE A 39 -1.20 -9.63 -6.28
N ALA A 40 -2.10 -10.59 -6.05
CA ALA A 40 -3.43 -10.55 -6.65
C ALA A 40 -4.23 -9.31 -6.21
N GLN A 41 -4.18 -8.97 -4.91
CA GLN A 41 -4.79 -7.75 -4.38
C GLN A 41 -4.25 -6.48 -5.06
N LYS A 42 -2.92 -6.38 -5.24
CA LYS A 42 -2.31 -5.24 -5.93
C LYS A 42 -2.72 -5.14 -7.40
N GLN A 43 -2.83 -6.27 -8.09
CA GLN A 43 -3.28 -6.31 -9.48
C GLN A 43 -4.73 -5.81 -9.62
N ARG A 44 -5.64 -6.22 -8.73
CA ARG A 44 -7.00 -5.70 -8.69
C ARG A 44 -7.08 -4.21 -8.36
N ALA A 45 -6.26 -3.74 -7.41
CA ALA A 45 -6.19 -2.32 -7.09
C ALA A 45 -5.72 -1.49 -8.30
N LEU A 46 -4.69 -1.95 -9.02
CA LEU A 46 -4.22 -1.32 -10.25
C LEU A 46 -5.27 -1.35 -11.37
N ALA A 47 -5.97 -2.47 -11.53
CA ALA A 47 -7.07 -2.58 -12.49
C ALA A 47 -8.18 -1.57 -12.20
N ALA A 48 -8.57 -1.43 -10.92
CA ALA A 48 -9.57 -0.45 -10.49
C ALA A 48 -9.14 1.00 -10.78
N ILE A 49 -7.87 1.33 -10.51
CA ILE A 49 -7.29 2.65 -10.82
C ILE A 49 -7.33 2.93 -12.33
N LEU A 50 -6.97 1.95 -13.16
CA LEU A 50 -7.02 2.10 -14.61
C LEU A 50 -8.46 2.19 -15.15
N ALA A 51 -9.39 1.43 -14.56
CA ALA A 51 -10.80 1.43 -14.95
C ALA A 51 -11.52 2.73 -14.56
N ALA A 52 -11.10 3.39 -13.48
CA ALA A 52 -11.60 4.70 -13.07
C ALA A 52 -11.32 5.82 -14.08
N GLY A 53 -10.47 5.56 -15.08
CA GLY A 53 -10.26 6.40 -16.24
C GLY A 53 -9.05 7.32 -16.12
N PHE A 54 -8.13 7.15 -17.07
CA PHE A 54 -7.20 8.18 -17.54
C PHE A 54 -7.44 8.31 -19.03
N SER A 55 -7.30 9.51 -19.62
CA SER A 55 -7.42 9.63 -21.08
C SER A 55 -6.41 8.69 -21.76
N ASP A 56 -6.76 8.14 -22.92
CA ASP A 56 -5.90 7.21 -23.66
C ASP A 56 -4.51 7.83 -23.96
N GLN A 57 -4.47 9.17 -24.01
CA GLN A 57 -3.26 9.98 -24.15
C GLN A 57 -2.42 10.07 -22.85
N GLU A 58 -3.04 10.08 -21.68
CA GLU A 58 -2.37 10.02 -20.37
C GLU A 58 -1.84 8.62 -20.07
N MET A 59 -2.59 7.57 -20.44
CA MET A 59 -2.13 6.18 -20.26
C MET A 59 -0.84 5.89 -21.02
N ARG A 60 -0.68 6.41 -22.25
CA ARG A 60 0.55 6.24 -23.05
C ARG A 60 1.78 6.94 -22.47
N ARG A 61 1.60 7.86 -21.52
CA ARG A 61 2.69 8.61 -20.86
C ARG A 61 3.09 8.04 -19.50
N ILE A 62 2.30 7.15 -18.91
CA ILE A 62 2.54 6.63 -17.56
C ILE A 62 3.56 5.48 -17.61
N SER A 63 4.76 5.73 -17.07
CA SER A 63 5.72 4.69 -16.68
C SER A 63 5.46 4.25 -15.23
N LEU A 64 5.98 3.09 -14.82
CA LEU A 64 5.90 2.64 -13.42
C LEU A 64 6.48 3.66 -12.43
N ASP A 65 7.49 4.45 -12.85
CA ASP A 65 8.04 5.54 -12.04
C ASP A 65 7.06 6.72 -11.88
N ALA A 66 6.26 7.04 -12.90
CA ALA A 66 5.22 8.06 -12.81
C ALA A 66 4.09 7.62 -11.87
N LEU A 67 3.74 6.33 -11.88
CA LEU A 67 2.79 5.75 -10.93
C LEU A 67 3.33 5.84 -9.49
N ARG A 68 4.61 5.47 -9.29
CA ARG A 68 5.30 5.55 -7.99
C ARG A 68 5.31 6.98 -7.43
N SER A 69 5.63 7.97 -8.26
CA SER A 69 5.71 9.38 -7.83
C SER A 69 4.36 9.94 -7.37
N ARG A 70 3.26 9.56 -8.04
CA ARG A 70 1.89 9.92 -7.63
C ARG A 70 1.47 9.29 -6.31
N PHE A 71 1.85 8.03 -6.07
CA PHE A 71 1.53 7.34 -4.82
C PHE A 71 2.43 7.73 -3.65
N SER A 72 3.69 8.09 -3.88
CA SER A 72 4.59 8.57 -2.81
C SER A 72 4.14 9.92 -2.23
N GLY A 73 3.54 10.79 -3.04
CA GLY A 73 2.92 12.03 -2.53
C GLY A 73 1.69 11.81 -1.65
N PHE A 74 1.08 10.62 -1.68
CA PHE A 74 -0.07 10.25 -0.85
C PHE A 74 0.34 9.66 0.51
N ILE A 75 1.59 9.19 0.64
CA ILE A 75 2.10 8.55 1.87
C ILE A 75 2.70 9.59 2.85
N ASP A 76 3.14 10.76 2.37
CA ASP A 76 3.76 11.79 3.21
C ASP A 76 2.78 12.61 4.07
N ASP A 77 1.48 12.60 3.78
CA ASP A 77 0.47 13.37 4.57
C ASP A 77 -0.01 12.64 5.85
N SER A 78 0.45 11.41 6.11
CA SER A 78 0.05 10.61 7.28
C SER A 78 0.81 10.97 8.58
N VAL A 79 1.90 11.77 8.51
CA VAL A 79 2.75 12.09 9.68
C VAL A 79 2.36 13.40 10.37
N ALA A 80 1.33 14.11 9.91
CA ALA A 80 0.84 15.32 10.58
C ALA A 80 -0.27 15.04 11.62
N CYS A 81 -0.02 14.13 12.57
CA CYS A 81 -0.92 13.91 13.70
C CYS A 81 -0.18 14.08 15.04
N GLY A 82 -0.29 15.28 15.60
CA GLY A 82 -0.37 15.50 17.05
C GLY A 82 0.94 15.70 17.81
N GLU A 83 1.34 16.96 18.00
CA GLU A 83 2.12 17.33 19.18
C GLU A 83 1.22 18.12 20.14
N VAL A 84 0.72 17.40 21.16
CA VAL A 84 0.00 17.98 22.30
C VAL A 84 1.05 18.56 23.24
N VAL A 85 1.30 19.87 23.17
CA VAL A 85 2.09 20.53 24.22
C VAL A 85 1.23 20.61 25.47
N THR A 86 1.59 19.78 26.45
CA THR A 86 0.93 19.69 27.75
C THR A 86 1.27 20.90 28.59
N ASP A 87 0.23 21.59 29.05
CA ASP A 87 0.32 22.61 30.09
C ASP A 87 0.69 21.94 31.42
N LYS A 88 1.85 22.29 31.99
CA LYS A 88 2.20 21.91 33.36
C LYS A 88 2.96 23.04 34.03
N ALA A 89 2.21 23.77 34.86
CA ALA A 89 2.73 24.71 35.82
C ALA A 89 3.63 24.02 36.90
N ASN A 90 4.65 24.79 37.29
CA ASN A 90 5.32 24.84 38.59
C ASN A 90 6.57 23.98 38.85
N GLY A 91 7.70 24.65 39.18
CA GLY A 91 8.89 24.04 39.78
C GLY A 91 10.24 24.76 39.53
N GLU A 92 10.41 25.96 40.12
CA GLU A 92 11.66 26.59 40.63
C GLU A 92 13.05 26.36 39.96
N SER A 93 13.74 27.44 39.58
CA SER A 93 15.14 27.73 39.98
C SER A 93 15.63 29.13 39.55
N MET A 94 15.58 30.07 40.50
CA MET A 94 16.63 31.01 40.93
C MET A 94 17.66 31.58 39.92
N GLY A 95 17.73 32.91 39.81
CA GLY A 95 18.97 33.66 39.52
C GLY A 95 18.85 34.88 38.61
N LEU A 96 18.43 36.04 39.14
CA LEU A 96 18.54 37.33 38.45
C LEU A 96 18.85 38.47 39.43
N TRP A 97 20.11 38.59 39.86
CA TRP A 97 20.75 39.81 40.36
C TRP A 97 22.28 39.66 40.23
N ASP A 98 22.83 40.13 39.11
CA ASP A 98 24.00 41.03 39.00
C ASP A 98 24.28 41.37 37.52
#